data_AF-A0A9E0LED8-F1
#
_entry.id   AF-A0A9E0LED8-F1
#
_cell.length_a   1.000
_cell.length_b   1.000
_cell.length_c   1.000
_cell.angle_alpha   90.00
_cell.angle_beta   90.00
_cell.angle_gamma   90.00
#
_symmetry.space_group_name_H-M   'P 1'
#
loop_
_entity.id
_entity.type
_entity.pdbx_description
1 polymer ?
#
loop_
_entity_poly.entity_id
_entity_poly.type
_entity_poly.pdbx_seq_one_letter_code
_entity_poly.pdbx_strand_id
1 'polypeptide(L)'
;YLYGGLDMRPTEIQRTFGMAWGVGGWLLFPFLQKIGDAAAQKLRERVAAELKTTFASHYARTASLAGVLSAEAIAFYGPRNTGAKMLIDPSM
;
A
#
# COMPACT_ATOMS: atom_id res chain seq x y z
N TYR A 1 7.26 -0.30 -13.74
CA TYR A 1 5.96 0.22 -13.30
C TYR A 1 6.13 1.15 -12.11
N LEU A 2 5.25 2.13 -11.95
CA LEU A 2 5.13 2.98 -10.77
C LEU A 2 3.79 2.65 -10.09
N TYR A 3 3.81 2.26 -8.81
CA TYR A 3 2.61 1.84 -8.06
C TYR A 3 2.33 2.70 -6.81
N GLY A 4 3.11 3.76 -6.62
CA GLY A 4 2.97 4.70 -5.51
C GLY A 4 3.76 5.98 -5.78
N GLY A 5 3.60 6.96 -4.90
CA GLY A 5 4.27 8.25 -4.95
C GLY A 5 4.71 8.69 -3.56
N LEU A 6 5.63 7.93 -2.96
CA LEU A 6 6.25 8.35 -1.69
C LEU A 6 7.12 9.58 -1.90
N ASP A 7 7.88 9.59 -3.00
CA ASP A 7 8.54 10.77 -3.52
C ASP A 7 7.61 11.46 -4.53
N MET A 8 7.37 12.75 -4.32
CA MET A 8 6.48 13.58 -5.15
C MET A 8 7.23 14.40 -6.20
N ARG A 9 8.56 14.27 -6.27
CA ARG A 9 9.39 14.93 -7.28
C ARG A 9 9.19 14.31 -8.68
N PRO A 10 9.64 15.00 -9.75
CA PRO A 10 9.62 14.43 -11.08
C PRO A 10 10.32 13.07 -11.17
N THR A 11 9.79 12.18 -12.03
CA THR A 11 10.48 10.94 -12.37
C THR A 11 11.58 11.25 -13.40
N GLU A 12 12.84 11.10 -12.99
CA GLU A 12 14.00 11.33 -13.85
C GLU A 12 14.64 10.00 -14.27
N ILE A 13 14.83 9.80 -15.57
CA ILE A 13 15.36 8.56 -16.14
C ILE A 13 16.40 8.90 -17.21
N GLN A 14 17.65 8.51 -16.97
CA GLN A 14 18.70 8.55 -18.00
C GLN A 14 18.59 7.32 -18.89
N ARG A 15 18.32 7.52 -20.18
CA ARG A 15 18.02 6.44 -21.15
C ARG A 15 19.29 5.76 -21.68
N THR A 16 20.09 5.17 -20.79
CA THR A 16 21.36 4.49 -21.12
C THR A 16 21.22 2.96 -21.28
N PHE A 17 19.99 2.45 -21.41
CA PHE A 17 19.68 1.01 -21.32
C PHE A 17 18.93 0.45 -22.54
N GLY A 18 19.32 0.83 -23.75
CA GLY A 18 18.74 0.31 -24.99
C GLY A 18 17.28 0.76 -25.21
N MET A 19 16.58 0.09 -26.14
CA MET A 19 15.28 0.56 -26.64
C MET A 19 14.07 -0.30 -26.19
N ALA A 20 14.29 -1.50 -25.65
CA ALA A 20 13.23 -2.41 -25.22
C ALA A 20 12.86 -2.19 -23.75
N TRP A 21 12.21 -1.08 -23.43
CA TRP A 21 11.78 -0.77 -22.07
C TRP A 21 10.46 0.03 -22.04
N GLY A 22 9.80 0.02 -20.89
CA GLY A 22 8.60 0.81 -20.64
C GLY A 22 8.43 1.17 -19.17
N VAL A 23 7.90 2.35 -18.92
CA VAL A 23 7.48 2.82 -17.59
C VAL A 23 6.00 3.20 -17.66
N GLY A 24 5.24 2.87 -16.63
CA GLY A 24 3.81 3.12 -16.60
C GLY A 24 3.23 2.86 -15.22
N GLY A 25 2.05 3.41 -14.98
CA GLY A 25 1.31 3.20 -13.73
C GLY A 25 0.86 1.75 -13.58
N TRP A 26 0.75 1.29 -12.33
CA TRP A 26 0.12 0.04 -11.98
C TRP A 26 -0.85 0.26 -10.83
N LEU A 27 -2.04 -0.32 -10.94
CA LEU A 27 -3.10 -0.23 -9.93
C LEU A 27 -3.69 -1.62 -9.68
N LEU A 28 -4.03 -1.90 -8.42
CA LEU A 28 -4.52 -3.20 -7.99
C LEU A 28 -5.86 -3.58 -8.65
N PHE A 29 -6.88 -2.71 -8.61
CA PHE A 29 -8.21 -3.05 -9.14
C PHE A 29 -8.20 -3.31 -10.66
N PRO A 30 -7.54 -2.50 -11.51
CA PRO A 30 -7.35 -2.83 -12.93
C PRO A 30 -6.62 -4.15 -13.16
N PHE A 31 -5.61 -4.47 -12.34
CA PHE A 31 -4.93 -5.77 -12.41
C PHE A 31 -5.86 -6.93 -12.05
N LEU A 32 -6.64 -6.81 -10.97
CA LEU A 32 -7.60 -7.84 -10.56
C LEU A 32 -8.66 -8.07 -11.64
N GLN A 33 -9.16 -7.02 -12.29
CA GLN A 33 -10.06 -7.13 -13.43
C GLN A 33 -9.40 -7.86 -14.60
N LYS A 34 -8.14 -7.55 -14.92
CA LYS A 34 -7.39 -8.19 -16.01
C LYS A 34 -7.21 -9.69 -15.82
N ILE A 35 -6.97 -10.16 -14.59
CA ILE A 35 -6.76 -11.59 -14.31
C ILE A 35 -8.07 -12.37 -14.13
N GLY A 36 -9.19 -11.67 -13.94
CA GLY A 36 -10.52 -12.25 -13.73
C GLY A 36 -10.76 -12.80 -12.33
N ASP A 37 -12.03 -13.06 -12.02
CA ASP A 37 -12.49 -13.38 -10.66
C ASP A 37 -11.89 -14.65 -10.09
N ALA A 38 -11.73 -15.70 -10.90
CA ALA A 38 -11.18 -16.98 -10.46
C ALA A 38 -9.73 -16.85 -9.98
N ALA A 39 -8.89 -16.11 -10.72
CA ALA A 39 -7.51 -15.86 -10.32
C ALA A 39 -7.44 -14.91 -9.12
N ALA A 40 -8.25 -13.85 -9.11
CA ALA A 40 -8.35 -12.94 -7.98
C ALA A 40 -8.81 -13.66 -6.69
N GLN A 41 -9.70 -14.65 -6.81
CA GLN A 41 -10.17 -15.45 -5.69
C GLN A 41 -9.07 -16.33 -5.11
N LYS A 42 -8.27 -16.99 -5.94
CA LYS A 42 -7.08 -17.75 -5.48
C LYS A 42 -6.10 -16.87 -4.70
N LEU A 43 -5.91 -15.61 -5.12
CA LEU A 43 -5.08 -14.65 -4.36
C LEU A 43 -5.67 -14.37 -2.98
N ARG A 44 -6.98 -14.13 -2.89
CA ARG A 44 -7.67 -13.91 -1.60
C ARG A 44 -7.61 -15.14 -0.68
N GLU A 45 -7.79 -16.34 -1.23
CA GLU A 45 -7.68 -17.59 -0.48
C GLU A 45 -6.31 -17.77 0.14
N ARG A 46 -5.24 -17.49 -0.62
CA ARG A 46 -3.88 -17.52 -0.09
C ARG A 46 -3.67 -16.47 1.00
N VAL A 47 -4.18 -15.25 0.79
CA VAL A 47 -4.12 -14.19 1.82
C VAL A 47 -4.79 -14.63 3.12
N ALA A 48 -5.95 -15.28 3.05
CA ALA A 48 -6.64 -15.81 4.21
C ALA A 48 -5.84 -16.95 4.89
N ALA A 49 -5.28 -17.88 4.10
CA ALA A 49 -4.50 -19.00 4.62
C ALA A 49 -3.20 -18.58 5.32
N GLU A 50 -2.56 -17.50 4.86
CA GLU A 50 -1.27 -17.00 5.37
C GLU A 50 -1.42 -15.66 6.11
N LEU A 51 -2.63 -15.33 6.60
CA LEU A 51 -2.97 -14.00 7.13
C LEU A 51 -2.07 -13.54 8.29
N LYS A 52 -1.70 -14.48 9.16
CA LYS A 52 -0.87 -14.22 10.35
C LYS A 52 0.60 -14.57 10.14
N THR A 53 0.99 -14.97 8.93
CA THR A 53 2.37 -15.31 8.57
C THR A 53 2.85 -14.39 7.46
N THR A 54 2.82 -14.81 6.21
CA THR A 54 3.29 -14.05 5.04
C THR A 54 2.64 -12.67 4.94
N PHE A 55 1.36 -12.56 5.31
CA PHE A 55 0.61 -11.31 5.21
C PHE A 55 0.42 -10.59 6.56
N ALA A 56 1.17 -10.98 7.59
CA ALA A 56 1.11 -10.31 8.89
C ALA A 56 1.46 -8.82 8.77
N SER A 57 0.64 -7.96 9.37
CA SER A 57 0.87 -6.52 9.45
C SER A 57 1.15 -6.10 10.88
N HIS A 58 2.10 -5.17 11.04
CA HIS A 58 2.37 -4.51 12.31
C HIS A 58 1.78 -3.09 12.31
N TYR A 59 1.20 -2.70 13.44
CA TYR A 59 0.69 -1.37 13.70
C TYR A 59 1.42 -0.81 14.93
N ALA A 60 1.98 0.39 14.80
CA ALA A 60 2.68 1.04 15.91
C ALA A 60 1.73 1.68 16.92
N ARG A 61 0.54 2.10 16.47
CA ARG A 61 -0.49 2.72 17.32
C ARG A 61 -1.88 2.33 16.83
N THR A 62 -2.85 2.33 17.75
CA THR A 62 -4.28 2.26 17.46
C THR A 62 -4.94 3.53 18.00
N ALA A 63 -5.89 4.12 17.28
CA ALA A 63 -6.74 5.18 17.85
C ALA A 63 -8.18 5.10 17.37
N SER A 64 -9.06 5.79 18.11
CA SER A 64 -10.46 6.00 17.73
C SER A 64 -10.59 6.92 16.51
N LEU A 65 -11.79 6.95 15.93
CA LEU A 65 -12.11 7.83 14.80
C LEU A 65 -11.91 9.32 15.13
N ALA A 66 -12.17 9.73 16.37
CA ALA A 66 -11.87 11.09 16.81
C ALA A 66 -10.36 11.30 17.03
N GLY A 67 -9.67 10.30 17.60
CA GLY A 67 -8.24 10.37 17.91
C GLY A 67 -7.36 10.55 16.67
N VAL A 68 -7.73 9.96 15.53
CA VAL A 68 -6.98 10.10 14.27
C VAL A 68 -6.97 11.53 13.72
N LEU A 69 -7.90 12.39 14.16
CA LEU A 69 -7.97 13.78 13.73
C LEU A 69 -7.05 14.70 14.55
N SER A 70 -6.42 14.19 15.61
CA SER A 70 -5.50 14.99 16.43
C SER A 70 -4.23 15.35 15.65
N ALA A 71 -3.70 16.55 15.92
CA ALA A 71 -2.45 17.00 15.30
C ALA A 71 -1.27 16.06 15.63
N GLU A 72 -1.25 15.46 16.82
CA GLU A 72 -0.26 14.46 17.22
C GLU A 72 -0.36 13.19 16.34
N ALA A 73 -1.56 12.65 16.14
CA ALA A 73 -1.76 11.49 15.29
C ALA A 73 -1.35 11.77 13.84
N ILE A 74 -1.77 12.92 13.29
CA ILE A 74 -1.40 13.35 11.93
C ILE A 74 0.11 13.48 11.77
N ALA A 75 0.80 14.09 12.75
CA ALA A 75 2.26 14.21 12.73
C ALA A 75 2.95 12.84 12.78
N PHE A 76 2.34 11.85 13.44
CA PHE A 76 2.86 10.50 13.53
C PHE A 76 2.72 9.71 12.22
N TYR A 77 1.50 9.61 11.66
CA TYR A 77 1.26 8.78 10.47
C TYR A 77 1.52 9.50 9.14
N GLY A 78 1.42 10.83 9.11
CA GLY A 78 1.51 11.66 7.89
C GLY A 78 2.79 11.49 7.08
N PRO A 79 3.97 11.36 7.71
CA PRO A 79 5.23 11.11 7.01
C PRO A 79 5.33 9.74 6.32
N ARG A 80 4.49 8.75 6.67
CA ARG A 80 4.51 7.38 6.09
C ARG A 80 5.84 6.64 6.30
N ASN A 81 6.48 6.86 7.45
CA ASN A 81 7.74 6.22 7.82
C ASN A 81 7.60 4.69 7.99
N THR A 82 8.70 3.97 7.79
CA THR A 82 8.79 2.53 8.10
C THR A 82 8.35 2.25 9.53
N GLY A 83 7.46 1.27 9.71
CA GLY A 83 6.96 0.87 11.02
C GLY A 83 5.92 1.81 11.65
N ALA A 84 5.62 2.98 11.08
CA ALA A 84 4.69 3.96 11.67
C ALA A 84 3.22 3.77 11.21
N LYS A 85 2.83 2.55 10.82
CA LYS A 85 1.45 2.28 10.41
C LYS A 85 0.53 2.38 11.62
N MET A 86 -0.59 3.07 11.46
CA MET A 86 -1.60 3.25 12.50
C MET A 86 -2.87 2.48 12.16
N LEU A 87 -3.50 1.86 13.16
CA LEU A 87 -4.81 1.22 13.06
C LEU A 87 -5.89 2.17 13.57
N ILE A 88 -7.00 2.27 12.85
CA ILE A 88 -8.19 2.99 13.32
C ILE A 88 -9.16 1.95 13.85
N ASP A 89 -9.57 2.09 15.10
CA ASP A 89 -10.64 1.29 15.71
C ASP A 89 -11.86 2.19 15.96
N PRO A 90 -12.90 2.14 15.10
CA PRO A 90 -14.08 2.98 15.24
C PRO A 90 -14.96 2.63 16.45
N SER A 91 -14.72 1.50 17.13
CA SER A 91 -15.51 1.05 18.28
C SER A 91 -14.99 1.54 19.63
N MET A 92 -13.76 2.08 19.65
CA MET A 92 -13.15 2.73 20.82
C MET A 92 -13.79 4.06 21.19
#